data_AF-A0A662SMK4-F1
#
_entry.id   AF-A0A662SMK4-F1
#
_cell.length_a   1.000
_cell.length_b   1.000
_cell.length_c   1.000
_cell.angle_alpha   90.00
_cell.angle_beta   90.00
_cell.angle_gamma   90.00
#
_symmetry.space_group_name_H-M   'P 1'
#
loop_
_entity.id
_entity.type
_entity.pdbx_description
1 polymer ?
#
loop_
_entity_poly.entity_id
_entity_poly.type
_entity_poly.pdbx_seq_one_letter_code
_entity_poly.pdbx_strand_id
1 'polypeptide(L)'
;MDPNRARIGAITQDHLDILIACRNCEDAMCMKACQREAIYRDSRGVIMVNADKCDGCAACLNACPYGAIKIHPTRRVAIKCTLCGACIEWCPAECLKVVEDLD
;
A
#
# COMPACT_ATOMS: atom_id res chain seq x y z
N MET A 1 -16.82 -7.98 3.26
CA MET A 1 -15.53 -7.37 2.90
C MET A 1 -14.86 -8.27 1.87
N ASP A 2 -14.35 -7.73 0.76
CA ASP A 2 -13.62 -8.52 -0.27
C ASP A 2 -12.12 -8.43 0.01
N PRO A 3 -11.44 -9.52 0.45
CA PRO A 3 -10.01 -9.50 0.76
C PRO A 3 -9.13 -9.09 -0.43
N ASN A 4 -9.60 -9.28 -1.67
CA ASN A 4 -8.86 -8.88 -2.87
C ASN A 4 -8.84 -7.35 -3.06
N ARG A 5 -9.64 -6.61 -2.30
CA ARG A 5 -9.64 -5.13 -2.28
C ARG A 5 -8.87 -4.57 -1.09
N ALA A 6 -8.36 -5.41 -0.21
CA ALA A 6 -7.58 -4.98 0.95
C ALA A 6 -6.26 -4.31 0.49
N ARG A 7 -5.96 -3.17 1.12
CA ARG A 7 -4.76 -2.36 0.86
C ARG A 7 -3.54 -2.79 1.69
N ILE A 8 -3.76 -3.68 2.66
CA ILE A 8 -2.76 -4.40 3.43
C ILE A 8 -2.93 -5.90 3.19
N GLY A 9 -1.92 -6.69 3.53
CA GLY A 9 -2.02 -8.16 3.54
C GLY A 9 -1.35 -8.74 4.78
N ALA A 10 -1.58 -10.01 5.03
CA ALA A 10 -0.82 -10.80 5.97
C ALA A 10 -0.31 -12.05 5.24
N ILE A 11 0.91 -12.47 5.53
CA ILE A 11 1.45 -13.76 5.12
C ILE A 11 1.85 -14.50 6.40
N THR A 12 1.59 -15.80 6.43
CA THR A 12 2.04 -16.67 7.52
C THR A 12 3.28 -17.41 7.04
N GLN A 13 4.38 -17.27 7.77
CA GLN A 13 5.60 -18.03 7.55
C GLN A 13 5.91 -18.80 8.83
N ASP A 14 5.78 -20.13 8.77
CA ASP A 14 5.83 -21.04 9.91
C ASP A 14 4.80 -20.68 11.00
N HIS A 15 5.26 -20.04 12.07
CA HIS A 15 4.46 -19.58 13.22
C HIS A 15 4.47 -18.05 13.37
N LEU A 16 4.85 -17.33 12.32
CA LEU A 16 4.93 -15.88 12.31
C LEU A 16 3.98 -15.30 11.26
N ASP A 17 3.01 -14.52 11.71
CA ASP A 17 2.17 -13.70 10.85
C ASP A 17 2.86 -12.36 10.58
N ILE A 18 3.18 -12.12 9.31
CA ILE A 18 3.86 -10.92 8.84
C ILE A 18 2.85 -10.03 8.14
N LEU A 19 2.66 -8.82 8.67
CA LEU A 19 1.85 -7.80 8.04
C LEU A 19 2.62 -7.14 6.89
N ILE A 20 2.00 -7.12 5.72
CA ILE A 20 2.48 -6.41 4.54
C ILE A 20 1.67 -5.13 4.36
N ALA A 21 2.33 -4.00 4.61
CA ALA A 21 1.81 -2.66 4.35
C ALA A 21 2.85 -1.83 3.58
N CYS A 22 2.40 -0.77 2.91
CA CYS A 22 3.31 0.17 2.28
C CYS A 22 4.16 0.87 3.35
N ARG A 23 5.48 0.94 3.13
CA ARG A 23 6.44 1.56 4.06
C ARG A 23 6.61 3.07 3.86
N ASN A 24 5.91 3.68 2.90
CA ASN A 24 6.06 5.09 2.52
C ASN A 24 7.53 5.53 2.31
N CYS A 25 8.34 4.64 1.75
CA CYS A 25 9.79 4.80 1.53
C CYS A 25 10.16 6.21 1.09
N GLU A 26 11.17 6.81 1.70
CA GLU A 26 11.72 8.12 1.30
C GLU A 26 12.12 8.10 -0.18
N ASP A 27 12.97 7.14 -0.57
CA ASP A 27 13.22 6.82 -1.97
C ASP A 27 12.21 5.79 -2.51
N ALA A 28 11.12 6.30 -3.07
CA ALA A 28 10.02 5.50 -3.57
C ALA A 28 10.26 4.97 -5.00
N MET A 29 10.83 3.77 -5.13
CA MET A 29 11.00 3.09 -6.43
C MET A 29 9.69 2.94 -7.21
N CYS A 30 8.56 2.74 -6.51
CA CYS A 30 7.26 2.66 -7.16
C CYS A 30 6.83 3.98 -7.85
N MET A 31 7.22 5.14 -7.29
CA MET A 31 7.02 6.44 -7.93
C MET A 31 7.89 6.57 -9.18
N LYS A 32 9.19 6.25 -9.06
CA LYS A 32 10.15 6.29 -10.17
C LYS A 32 9.75 5.37 -11.33
N ALA A 33 9.17 4.20 -11.03
CA ALA A 33 8.72 3.24 -12.04
C ALA A 33 7.42 3.65 -12.74
N CYS A 34 6.66 4.60 -12.20
CA CYS A 34 5.35 4.97 -12.74
C CYS A 34 5.47 5.99 -13.87
N GLN A 35 5.46 5.51 -15.11
CA GLN A 35 5.51 6.35 -16.32
C GLN A 35 4.27 7.24 -16.54
N ARG A 36 3.22 7.09 -15.72
CA ARG A 36 1.97 7.86 -15.79
C ARG A 36 1.95 8.99 -14.77
N GLU A 37 2.98 9.05 -13.92
CA GLU A 37 3.03 9.97 -12.78
C GLU A 37 1.76 9.87 -11.91
N ALA A 38 1.19 8.66 -11.85
CA ALA A 38 0.00 8.37 -11.08
C ALA A 38 0.33 8.15 -9.60
N ILE A 39 1.59 7.86 -9.28
CA ILE A 39 2.05 7.65 -7.90
C ILE A 39 2.82 8.88 -7.45
N TYR A 40 2.38 9.48 -6.35
CA TYR A 40 2.90 10.75 -5.82
C TYR A 40 2.95 10.73 -4.30
N ARG A 41 3.65 11.68 -3.68
CA ARG A 41 3.63 11.88 -2.22
C ARG A 41 2.66 13.02 -1.89
N ASP A 42 1.74 12.79 -0.96
CA ASP A 42 0.81 13.82 -0.48
C ASP A 42 1.47 14.74 0.56
N SER A 43 0.71 15.73 1.06
CA SER A 43 1.19 16.69 2.06
C SER A 43 1.51 16.07 3.43
N ARG A 44 1.07 14.84 3.70
CA ARG A 44 1.39 14.08 4.91
C ARG A 44 2.61 13.18 4.71
N GLY A 45 3.29 13.30 3.57
CA GLY A 45 4.40 12.41 3.23
C GLY A 45 3.97 11.00 2.81
N VAL A 46 2.66 10.74 2.67
CA VAL A 46 2.14 9.42 2.33
C VAL A 46 2.20 9.25 0.81
N ILE A 47 2.77 8.14 0.35
CA ILE A 47 2.73 7.80 -1.08
C ILE A 47 1.26 7.52 -1.41
N MET A 48 0.73 8.00 -2.52
CA MET A 48 -0.68 7.87 -2.95
C MET A 48 -0.74 7.46 -4.42
N VAL A 49 -1.91 6.98 -4.86
CA VAL A 49 -2.16 6.63 -6.28
C VAL A 49 -3.35 7.43 -6.77
N ASN A 50 -3.14 8.25 -7.79
CA ASN A 50 -4.18 8.93 -8.54
C ASN A 50 -4.84 7.90 -9.48
N ALA A 51 -6.11 7.60 -9.24
CA ALA A 51 -6.85 6.60 -10.00
C ALA A 51 -7.10 7.02 -11.45
N ASP A 52 -7.26 8.31 -11.73
CA ASP A 52 -7.56 8.84 -13.06
C ASP A 52 -6.35 8.77 -14.00
N LYS A 53 -5.14 8.83 -13.44
CA LYS A 53 -3.88 8.67 -14.19
C LYS A 53 -3.43 7.20 -14.32
N CYS A 54 -3.88 6.32 -13.42
CA CYS A 54 -3.37 4.95 -13.35
C CYS A 54 -4.07 4.04 -14.37
N ASP A 55 -3.28 3.39 -15.23
CA ASP A 55 -3.76 2.43 -16.24
C ASP A 55 -3.64 0.95 -15.82
N GLY A 56 -3.10 0.71 -14.62
CA GLY A 56 -2.95 -0.64 -14.06
C GLY A 56 -1.83 -1.46 -14.71
N CYS A 57 -0.84 -0.84 -15.37
CA CYS A 57 0.29 -1.53 -16.01
C CYS A 57 1.20 -2.36 -15.08
N ALA A 58 0.99 -2.30 -13.76
CA ALA A 58 1.70 -3.08 -12.75
C ALA A 58 3.23 -2.87 -12.65
N ALA A 59 3.81 -1.88 -13.34
CA ALA A 59 5.24 -1.55 -13.21
C ALA A 59 5.63 -1.29 -11.74
N CYS A 60 4.79 -0.58 -10.99
CA CYS A 60 4.99 -0.30 -9.58
C CYS A 60 4.93 -1.54 -8.68
N LEU A 61 4.21 -2.60 -9.08
CA LEU A 61 4.12 -3.85 -8.34
C LEU A 61 5.48 -4.55 -8.32
N ASN A 62 6.13 -4.64 -9.47
CA ASN A 62 7.48 -5.22 -9.60
C ASN A 62 8.56 -4.36 -8.95
N ALA A 63 8.38 -3.04 -8.95
CA ALA A 63 9.33 -2.11 -8.34
C ALA A 63 9.26 -2.07 -6.81
N CYS A 64 8.21 -2.62 -6.18
CA CYS A 64 8.07 -2.60 -4.72
C CYS A 64 8.77 -3.82 -4.10
N PRO A 65 9.91 -3.65 -3.39
CA PRO A 65 10.66 -4.77 -2.82
C PRO A 65 9.92 -5.45 -1.65
N TYR A 66 8.89 -4.80 -1.12
CA TYR A 66 8.10 -5.29 0.02
C TYR A 66 6.78 -5.96 -0.41
N GLY A 67 6.48 -6.02 -1.71
CA GLY A 67 5.22 -6.61 -2.19
C GLY A 67 3.95 -5.88 -1.73
N ALA A 68 4.06 -4.59 -1.39
CA ALA A 68 2.98 -3.83 -0.76
C ALA A 68 1.95 -3.24 -1.75
N ILE A 69 2.13 -3.45 -3.05
CA ILE A 69 1.27 -2.90 -4.11
C ILE A 69 0.56 -4.06 -4.81
N LYS A 70 -0.74 -3.91 -5.04
CA LYS A 70 -1.60 -4.85 -5.79
C LYS A 70 -2.35 -4.10 -6.88
N ILE A 71 -2.91 -4.80 -7.85
CA ILE A 71 -3.88 -4.22 -8.80
C ILE A 71 -5.28 -4.52 -8.31
N HIS A 72 -6.14 -3.49 -8.25
CA HIS A 72 -7.53 -3.68 -7.87
C HIS A 72 -8.24 -4.63 -8.85
N PRO A 73 -8.98 -5.64 -8.38
CA PRO A 73 -9.48 -6.74 -9.21
C PRO A 73 -10.37 -6.29 -10.38
N THR A 74 -11.13 -5.21 -10.20
CA THR A 74 -12.08 -4.71 -11.22
C THR A 74 -11.78 -3.33 -11.78
N ARG A 75 -11.01 -2.49 -11.07
CA ARG A 75 -10.81 -1.08 -11.44
C ARG A 75 -9.55 -0.86 -12.26
N ARG A 76 -8.69 -1.88 -12.38
CA ARG A 76 -7.38 -1.79 -13.05
C ARG A 76 -6.52 -0.60 -12.56
N VAL A 77 -6.58 -0.32 -11.26
CA VAL A 77 -5.79 0.72 -10.61
C VAL A 77 -4.91 0.08 -9.55
N ALA A 78 -3.67 0.56 -9.42
CA ALA A 78 -2.77 0.13 -8.35
C ALA A 78 -3.33 0.55 -6.99
N ILE A 79 -3.39 -0.39 -6.05
CA ILE A 79 -3.81 -0.18 -4.68
C ILE A 79 -2.71 -0.62 -3.72
N LYS A 80 -2.61 0.10 -2.62
CA LYS A 80 -1.65 -0.11 -1.52
C LYS A 80 -2.16 0.64 -0.29
N CYS A 81 -1.55 0.40 0.87
CA CYS A 81 -1.83 1.13 2.11
C CYS A 81 -1.77 2.65 1.87
N THR A 82 -2.74 3.37 2.43
CA THR A 82 -2.88 4.84 2.35
C THR A 82 -2.84 5.49 3.72
N LEU A 83 -2.38 4.75 4.73
CA LEU A 83 -2.31 5.20 6.13
C LEU A 83 -3.66 5.73 6.64
N CYS A 84 -4.77 5.05 6.34
CA CYS A 84 -6.12 5.50 6.67
C CYS A 84 -6.68 4.97 8.01
N GLY A 85 -5.89 4.19 8.76
CA GLY A 85 -6.30 3.67 10.07
C GLY A 85 -7.35 2.56 10.07
N ALA A 86 -8.07 2.32 8.96
CA ALA A 86 -9.14 1.32 8.90
C ALA A 86 -8.71 -0.06 9.44
N CYS A 87 -7.49 -0.52 9.20
CA CYS A 87 -7.03 -1.82 9.72
C CYS A 87 -6.99 -1.93 11.25
N ILE A 88 -6.89 -0.80 11.97
CA ILE A 88 -6.88 -0.76 13.44
C ILE A 88 -8.22 -1.27 13.97
N GLU A 89 -9.33 -0.77 13.41
CA GLU A 89 -10.69 -1.14 13.82
C GLU A 89 -10.97 -2.64 13.64
N TRP A 90 -10.29 -3.29 12.71
CA TRP A 90 -10.50 -4.69 12.37
C TRP A 90 -9.49 -5.64 13.03
N CYS A 91 -8.47 -5.13 13.73
CA CYS A 91 -7.42 -5.96 14.31
C CYS A 91 -7.84 -6.48 15.69
N PRO A 92 -8.17 -7.77 15.86
CA PRO A 92 -8.60 -8.32 17.14
C PRO A 92 -7.46 -8.41 18.17
N ALA A 93 -6.21 -8.38 17.70
CA ALA A 93 -5.03 -8.41 18.56
C ALA A 93 -4.63 -7.02 19.07
N GLU A 94 -5.32 -5.95 18.64
CA GLU A 94 -5.07 -4.57 19.05
C GLU A 94 -3.61 -4.11 18.88
N CYS A 95 -2.90 -4.69 17.90
CA CYS A 95 -1.46 -4.50 17.73
C CYS A 95 -1.08 -3.41 16.71
N LEU A 96 -2.07 -2.71 16.13
CA LEU A 96 -1.86 -1.72 15.07
C LEU A 96 -2.11 -0.30 15.58
N LYS A 97 -1.23 0.62 15.17
CA LYS A 97 -1.40 2.06 15.38
C LYS A 97 -0.98 2.82 14.12
N VAL A 98 -1.68 3.92 13.83
CA VAL A 98 -1.19 4.95 12.90
C VAL A 98 -0.47 5.98 13.76
N VAL A 99 0.74 6.34 13.34
CA VAL A 99 1.59 7.30 14.03
C VAL A 99 1.91 8.39 13.00
N GLU A 100 1.64 9.64 13.35
CA GLU A 100 1.85 10.79 12.46
C GLU A 100 3.24 11.42 12.66
N ASP A 101 3.84 11.23 13.83
CA ASP A 101 5.18 11.71 14.19
C ASP A 101 6.01 10.59 14.84
N LEU A 102 7.18 10.30 14.27
CA LEU A 102 8.16 9.39 14.88
C LEU A 102 8.92 10.16 15.97
N ASP A 103 8.28 10.37 17.11
CA ASP A 103 8.98 10.67 18.36
C ASP A 103 9.70 9.41 18.90
#